data_AF-A0A1Y0I1H3-F1
#
_entry.id   AF-A0A1Y0I1H3-F1
#
_cell.length_a   1.000
_cell.length_b   1.000
_cell.length_c   1.000
_cell.angle_alpha   90.00
_cell.angle_beta   90.00
_cell.angle_gamma   90.00
#
_symmetry.space_group_name_H-M   'P 1'
#
loop_
_entity.id
_entity.type
_entity.pdbx_description
1 polymer ?
#
loop_
_entity_poly.entity_id
_entity_poly.type
_entity_poly.pdbx_seq_one_letter_code
_entity_poly.pdbx_strand_id
1 'polypeptide(L)'
;MRRPVRVAVTGAAGAISYSLLFKIAAGEMMGKDQPVILQLVEMPQMMEKLLGVAMELMDCAYPLLHTITLHDNVEDGFKGAHYALLVGAKPRGPGMERSDLLVENAAIFARQGKALNDFANRDVKVLVVGNPANTNALIASRNAPDLSPSQFTCLTRLDHNRAKGILANHSGATTRDIGGIMIWGNHSTTQYPDLHQATIIGKPALDFVDMDWYRDEFIPKVQKRGGEIIQARGQSSAASAAQAVVDQMRDWVLGTEPGEIISMGILSDGSYGIAKGVFYSFPVRCNYGRYQIVQDIDVNEFSRQRLQASEQELLEEKAVIEHLLPKETEHSHQNLSICLRSGVTLYADDAGPDATSNFLSTHRVM
;
A
#
# COMPACT_ATOMS: atom_id res chain seq x y z
N MET A 1 1.88 23.52 -16.15
CA MET A 1 1.43 22.41 -15.29
C MET A 1 2.11 21.13 -15.77
N ARG A 2 2.44 20.19 -14.87
CA ARG A 2 2.98 18.88 -15.27
C ARG A 2 1.95 18.11 -16.10
N ARG A 3 2.41 17.14 -16.91
CA ARG A 3 1.50 16.22 -17.61
C ARG A 3 0.69 15.42 -16.58
N PRO A 4 -0.62 15.20 -16.78
CA PRO A 4 -1.41 14.42 -15.84
C PRO A 4 -0.90 12.99 -15.69
N VAL A 5 -0.94 12.44 -14.47
CA VAL A 5 -0.67 11.02 -14.21
C VAL A 5 -1.97 10.28 -13.98
N ARG A 6 -2.01 9.02 -14.43
CA ARG A 6 -3.17 8.13 -14.30
C ARG A 6 -3.06 7.31 -13.02
N VAL A 7 -4.07 7.39 -12.16
CA VAL A 7 -4.16 6.68 -10.87
C VAL A 7 -5.39 5.77 -10.91
N ALA A 8 -5.15 4.47 -10.98
CA ALA A 8 -6.20 3.47 -10.88
C ALA A 8 -6.49 3.12 -9.41
N VAL A 9 -7.77 3.03 -9.05
CA VAL A 9 -8.21 2.69 -7.69
C VAL A 9 -9.30 1.63 -7.78
N THR A 10 -9.07 0.44 -7.22
CA THR A 10 -10.09 -0.63 -7.15
C THR A 10 -10.94 -0.51 -5.89
N GLY A 11 -12.16 -1.06 -5.89
CA GLY A 11 -13.08 -0.87 -4.76
C GLY A 11 -13.39 0.62 -4.54
N ALA A 12 -13.48 1.38 -5.64
CA ALA A 12 -13.50 2.83 -5.61
C ALA A 12 -14.77 3.43 -4.96
N ALA A 13 -15.85 2.65 -4.82
CA ALA A 13 -17.05 3.06 -4.09
C ALA A 13 -17.01 2.66 -2.59
N GLY A 14 -15.94 1.99 -2.14
CA GLY A 14 -15.75 1.58 -0.75
C GLY A 14 -15.35 2.73 0.19
N ALA A 15 -15.51 2.52 1.50
CA ALA A 15 -15.29 3.56 2.51
C ALA A 15 -13.85 4.12 2.56
N ILE A 16 -12.84 3.27 2.34
CA ILE A 16 -11.43 3.72 2.26
C ILE A 16 -11.25 4.63 1.05
N SER A 17 -11.70 4.18 -0.12
CA SER A 17 -11.64 4.93 -1.37
C SER A 17 -12.37 6.26 -1.26
N TYR A 18 -13.55 6.29 -0.62
CA TYR A 18 -14.29 7.51 -0.37
C TYR A 18 -13.51 8.54 0.48
N SER A 19 -12.65 8.10 1.41
CA SER A 19 -11.76 9.03 2.13
C SER A 19 -10.48 9.38 1.35
N LEU A 20 -10.07 8.52 0.42
CA LEU A 20 -8.81 8.58 -0.32
C LEU A 20 -8.90 9.46 -1.56
N LEU A 21 -9.95 9.29 -2.38
CA LEU A 21 -10.05 9.90 -3.71
C LEU A 21 -10.00 11.43 -3.67
N PHE A 22 -10.68 12.04 -2.70
CA PHE A 22 -10.67 13.49 -2.51
C PHE A 22 -9.28 14.01 -2.12
N LYS A 23 -8.52 13.25 -1.32
CA LYS A 23 -7.13 13.60 -0.95
C LYS A 23 -6.19 13.52 -2.15
N ILE A 24 -6.37 12.51 -3.01
CA ILE A 24 -5.63 12.40 -4.27
C ILE A 24 -5.96 13.60 -5.17
N ALA A 25 -7.24 13.91 -5.37
CA ALA A 25 -7.71 15.01 -6.19
C ALA A 25 -7.23 16.39 -5.66
N ALA A 26 -7.10 16.54 -4.35
CA ALA A 26 -6.54 17.72 -3.70
C ALA A 26 -5.01 17.86 -3.85
N GLY A 27 -4.32 16.90 -4.47
CA GLY A 27 -2.87 16.89 -4.64
C GLY A 27 -2.10 16.49 -3.38
N GLU A 28 -2.75 15.88 -2.38
CA GLU A 28 -2.05 15.41 -1.19
C GLU A 28 -1.11 14.25 -1.52
N MET A 29 -1.45 13.37 -2.46
CA MET A 29 -0.62 12.19 -2.73
C MET A 29 0.59 12.48 -3.61
N MET A 30 0.45 13.35 -4.62
CA MET A 30 1.44 13.51 -5.70
C MET A 30 2.08 14.90 -5.75
N GLY A 31 1.68 15.81 -4.85
CA GLY A 31 2.12 17.21 -4.87
C GLY A 31 1.07 18.16 -5.46
N LYS A 32 1.23 19.45 -5.16
CA LYS A 32 0.28 20.52 -5.51
C LYS A 32 0.40 21.02 -6.96
N ASP A 33 1.36 20.51 -7.72
CA ASP A 33 1.65 20.87 -9.12
C ASP A 33 1.44 19.71 -10.11
N GLN A 34 0.94 18.56 -9.64
CA GLN A 34 0.76 17.34 -10.42
C GLN A 34 -0.73 17.05 -10.68
N PRO A 35 -1.23 17.30 -11.91
CA PRO A 35 -2.59 16.90 -12.28
C PRO A 35 -2.74 15.38 -12.28
N VAL A 36 -3.96 14.91 -12.00
CA VAL A 36 -4.30 13.48 -11.91
C VAL A 36 -5.51 13.13 -12.75
N ILE A 37 -5.48 11.95 -13.34
CA ILE A 37 -6.62 11.26 -13.95
C ILE A 37 -6.97 10.09 -13.03
N LEU A 38 -8.19 10.07 -12.52
CA LEU A 38 -8.69 8.98 -11.67
C LEU A 38 -9.36 7.91 -12.55
N GLN A 39 -8.82 6.69 -12.52
CA GLN A 39 -9.41 5.51 -13.14
C GLN A 39 -10.04 4.65 -12.05
N LEU A 40 -11.34 4.84 -11.83
CA LEU A 40 -12.05 4.25 -10.72
C LEU A 40 -12.66 2.91 -11.14
N VAL A 41 -12.33 1.85 -10.42
CA VAL A 41 -12.73 0.49 -10.75
C VAL A 41 -13.61 -0.08 -9.64
N GLU A 42 -14.78 -0.59 -10.02
CA GLU A 42 -15.70 -1.31 -9.13
C GLU A 42 -16.25 -2.56 -9.79
N MET A 43 -16.94 -3.38 -9.00
CA MET A 43 -17.74 -4.48 -9.55
C MET A 43 -18.97 -3.93 -10.30
N PRO A 44 -19.49 -4.62 -11.33
CA PRO A 44 -20.65 -4.16 -12.12
C PRO A 44 -21.85 -3.71 -11.26
N GLN A 45 -22.15 -4.46 -10.19
CA GLN A 45 -23.27 -4.16 -9.28
C GLN A 45 -23.04 -2.93 -8.37
N MET A 46 -21.84 -2.36 -8.35
CA MET A 46 -21.48 -1.19 -7.54
C MET A 46 -21.32 0.09 -8.38
N MET A 47 -21.51 0.01 -9.70
CA MET A 47 -21.27 1.13 -10.62
C MET A 47 -22.17 2.35 -10.37
N GLU A 48 -23.41 2.16 -9.91
CA GLU A 48 -24.29 3.26 -9.56
C GLU A 48 -23.77 4.04 -8.34
N LYS A 49 -23.28 3.33 -7.31
CA LYS A 49 -22.64 3.97 -6.16
C LYS A 49 -21.35 4.66 -6.57
N LEU A 50 -20.58 4.05 -7.47
CA LEU A 50 -19.36 4.64 -7.99
C LEU A 50 -19.63 5.93 -8.76
N LEU A 51 -20.71 5.98 -9.54
CA LEU A 51 -21.16 7.20 -10.23
C LEU A 51 -21.45 8.31 -9.22
N GLY A 52 -22.12 8.00 -8.10
CA GLY A 52 -22.34 8.97 -7.01
C GLY A 52 -21.04 9.56 -6.46
N VAL A 53 -20.02 8.72 -6.22
CA VAL A 53 -18.69 9.19 -5.78
C VAL A 53 -18.03 10.11 -6.83
N ALA A 54 -18.19 9.78 -8.10
CA ALA A 54 -17.66 10.61 -9.20
C ALA A 54 -18.35 11.99 -9.27
N MET A 55 -19.67 12.04 -9.03
CA MET A 55 -20.41 13.30 -8.95
C MET A 55 -19.89 14.18 -7.81
N GLU A 56 -19.67 13.62 -6.61
CA GLU A 56 -19.11 14.39 -5.50
C GLU A 56 -17.70 14.91 -5.78
N LEU A 57 -16.85 14.12 -6.47
CA LEU A 57 -15.53 14.57 -6.89
C LEU A 57 -15.60 15.75 -7.89
N MET A 58 -16.60 15.75 -8.77
CA MET A 58 -16.84 16.88 -9.69
C MET A 58 -17.30 18.12 -8.93
N ASP A 59 -18.22 17.96 -7.98
CA ASP A 59 -18.76 19.06 -7.17
C ASP A 59 -17.70 19.75 -6.30
N CYS A 60 -16.60 19.05 -5.97
CA CYS A 60 -15.47 19.61 -5.23
C CYS A 60 -14.62 20.60 -6.02
N ALA A 61 -14.80 20.72 -7.35
CA ALA A 61 -14.07 21.66 -8.20
C ALA A 61 -12.52 21.62 -8.06
N TYR A 62 -11.94 20.43 -7.86
CA TYR A 62 -10.49 20.29 -7.69
C TYR A 62 -9.71 20.69 -8.97
N PRO A 63 -8.76 21.64 -8.89
CA PRO A 63 -8.04 22.12 -10.08
C PRO A 63 -7.08 21.06 -10.65
N LEU A 64 -6.57 20.17 -9.81
CA LEU A 64 -5.65 19.10 -10.20
C LEU A 64 -6.38 17.85 -10.74
N LEU A 65 -7.67 17.71 -10.47
CA LEU A 65 -8.45 16.60 -11.01
C LEU A 65 -8.77 16.87 -12.48
N HIS A 66 -8.03 16.23 -13.37
CA HIS A 66 -8.14 16.46 -14.81
C HIS A 66 -9.32 15.70 -15.41
N THR A 67 -9.43 14.40 -15.09
CA THR A 67 -10.46 13.50 -15.63
C THR A 67 -10.79 12.41 -14.62
N ILE A 68 -12.05 11.98 -14.60
CA ILE A 68 -12.51 10.78 -13.90
C ILE A 68 -13.03 9.80 -14.96
N THR A 69 -12.66 8.54 -14.86
CA THR A 69 -13.21 7.45 -15.70
C THR A 69 -13.66 6.32 -14.80
N LEU A 70 -14.81 5.72 -15.09
CA LEU A 70 -15.44 4.69 -14.28
C LEU A 70 -15.42 3.37 -15.04
N HIS A 71 -15.00 2.29 -14.39
CA HIS A 71 -14.81 0.98 -15.02
C HIS A 71 -15.41 -0.10 -14.13
N ASP A 72 -16.07 -1.08 -14.76
CA ASP A 72 -16.63 -2.26 -14.10
C ASP A 72 -15.70 -3.48 -14.17
N ASN A 73 -14.52 -3.29 -14.75
CA ASN A 73 -13.51 -4.31 -14.96
C ASN A 73 -12.09 -3.72 -14.84
N VAL A 74 -11.12 -4.58 -14.51
CA VAL A 74 -9.75 -4.17 -14.22
C VAL A 74 -8.93 -3.96 -15.48
N GLU A 75 -9.28 -4.64 -16.57
CA GLU A 75 -8.59 -4.57 -17.85
C GLU A 75 -8.68 -3.15 -18.45
N ASP A 76 -9.88 -2.56 -18.47
CA ASP A 76 -10.08 -1.17 -18.90
C ASP A 76 -9.58 -0.17 -17.86
N GLY A 77 -9.84 -0.45 -16.58
CA GLY A 77 -9.46 0.41 -15.47
C GLY A 77 -7.96 0.61 -15.29
N PHE A 78 -7.14 -0.35 -15.72
CA PHE A 78 -5.67 -0.28 -15.59
C PHE A 78 -4.95 0.23 -16.83
N LYS A 79 -5.66 0.53 -17.94
CA LYS A 79 -5.05 1.03 -19.18
C LYS A 79 -4.19 2.27 -18.92
N GLY A 80 -2.88 2.14 -19.14
CA GLY A 80 -1.88 3.19 -18.96
C GLY A 80 -1.73 3.71 -17.52
N ALA A 81 -2.21 2.98 -16.51
CA ALA A 81 -2.10 3.40 -15.12
C ALA A 81 -0.63 3.57 -14.71
N HIS A 82 -0.28 4.73 -14.15
CA HIS A 82 1.05 5.00 -13.59
C HIS A 82 1.11 4.57 -12.12
N TYR A 83 -0.04 4.59 -11.45
CA TYR A 83 -0.21 4.16 -10.08
C TYR A 83 -1.46 3.31 -9.98
N ALA A 84 -1.39 2.19 -9.27
CA ALA A 84 -2.54 1.31 -9.02
C ALA A 84 -2.69 1.07 -7.52
N LEU A 85 -3.82 1.51 -6.97
CA LEU A 85 -4.18 1.36 -5.56
C LEU A 85 -5.21 0.24 -5.45
N LEU A 86 -4.76 -0.96 -5.07
CA LEU A 86 -5.60 -2.15 -4.99
C LEU A 86 -6.27 -2.22 -3.62
N VAL A 87 -7.37 -1.48 -3.46
CA VAL A 87 -8.12 -1.35 -2.20
C VAL A 87 -9.22 -2.40 -2.08
N GLY A 88 -9.90 -2.71 -3.18
CA GLY A 88 -10.96 -3.72 -3.20
C GLY A 88 -10.43 -5.14 -3.01
N ALA A 89 -10.87 -5.80 -1.94
CA ALA A 89 -10.66 -7.21 -1.65
C ALA A 89 -11.95 -7.81 -1.08
N LYS A 90 -12.07 -9.14 -1.13
CA LYS A 90 -13.22 -9.80 -0.51
C LYS A 90 -13.05 -9.79 1.01
N PRO A 91 -14.00 -9.23 1.79
CA PRO A 91 -13.94 -9.26 3.24
C PRO A 91 -14.23 -10.67 3.75
N ARG A 92 -13.69 -11.00 4.93
CA ARG A 92 -14.01 -12.27 5.60
C ARG A 92 -15.49 -12.34 5.96
N GLY A 93 -16.18 -13.34 5.44
CA GLY A 93 -17.59 -13.61 5.75
C GLY A 93 -17.80 -14.41 7.04
N PRO A 94 -19.03 -14.45 7.59
CA PRO A 94 -19.37 -15.33 8.70
C PRO A 94 -19.09 -16.80 8.36
N GLY A 95 -18.38 -17.51 9.23
CA GLY A 95 -18.05 -18.94 9.05
C GLY A 95 -16.96 -19.24 8.02
N MET A 96 -16.35 -18.22 7.41
CA MET A 96 -15.25 -18.39 6.45
C MET A 96 -13.92 -18.67 7.17
N GLU A 97 -13.23 -19.74 6.76
CA GLU A 97 -11.90 -20.04 7.24
C GLU A 97 -10.84 -19.10 6.62
N ARG A 98 -9.68 -18.97 7.27
CA ARG A 98 -8.59 -18.12 6.75
C ARG A 98 -8.11 -18.61 5.38
N SER A 99 -8.05 -19.92 5.17
CA SER A 99 -7.67 -20.54 3.89
C SER A 99 -8.63 -20.19 2.77
N ASP A 100 -9.93 -20.19 3.03
CA ASP A 100 -10.95 -19.89 2.01
C ASP A 100 -10.83 -18.43 1.56
N LEU A 101 -10.65 -17.52 2.52
CA LEU A 101 -10.42 -16.11 2.25
C LEU A 101 -9.17 -15.88 1.38
N LEU A 102 -8.09 -16.62 1.64
CA LEU A 102 -6.85 -16.56 0.87
C LEU A 102 -7.08 -17.02 -0.58
N VAL A 103 -7.76 -18.15 -0.79
CA VAL A 103 -8.02 -18.70 -2.12
C VAL A 103 -8.93 -17.78 -2.95
N GLU A 104 -9.98 -17.22 -2.34
CA GLU A 104 -10.90 -16.33 -3.05
C GLU A 104 -10.24 -15.00 -3.44
N ASN A 105 -9.45 -14.41 -2.52
CA ASN A 105 -8.67 -13.22 -2.87
C ASN A 105 -7.56 -13.57 -3.88
N ALA A 106 -7.01 -14.78 -3.89
CA ALA A 106 -6.01 -15.17 -4.87
C ALA A 106 -6.53 -15.07 -6.31
N ALA A 107 -7.77 -15.48 -6.57
CA ALA A 107 -8.37 -15.29 -7.90
C ALA A 107 -8.51 -13.81 -8.28
N ILE A 108 -8.91 -12.95 -7.33
CA ILE A 108 -9.07 -11.51 -7.54
C ILE A 108 -7.72 -10.87 -7.88
N PHE A 109 -6.70 -11.12 -7.07
CA PHE A 109 -5.39 -10.49 -7.22
C PHE A 109 -4.57 -11.10 -8.37
N ALA A 110 -4.79 -12.37 -8.73
CA ALA A 110 -4.23 -12.95 -9.94
C ALA A 110 -4.76 -12.25 -11.20
N ARG A 111 -6.08 -12.03 -11.29
CA ARG A 111 -6.68 -11.27 -12.39
C ARG A 111 -6.19 -9.83 -12.43
N GLN A 112 -6.12 -9.16 -11.27
CA GLN A 112 -5.58 -7.80 -11.19
C GLN A 112 -4.11 -7.73 -11.61
N GLY A 113 -3.28 -8.69 -11.19
CA GLY A 113 -1.88 -8.82 -11.62
C GLY A 113 -1.75 -8.96 -13.14
N LYS A 114 -2.53 -9.86 -13.75
CA LYS A 114 -2.57 -10.03 -15.20
C LYS A 114 -3.02 -8.76 -15.93
N ALA A 115 -4.05 -8.09 -15.43
CA ALA A 115 -4.52 -6.85 -16.04
C ALA A 115 -3.48 -5.72 -15.94
N LEU A 116 -2.77 -5.61 -14.82
CA LEU A 116 -1.63 -4.68 -14.68
C LEU A 116 -0.52 -5.03 -15.68
N ASN A 117 -0.19 -6.31 -15.79
CA ASN A 117 0.80 -6.80 -16.75
C ASN A 117 0.47 -6.40 -18.18
N ASP A 118 -0.79 -6.57 -18.59
CA ASP A 118 -1.16 -6.41 -19.99
C ASP A 118 -1.43 -4.93 -20.34
N PHE A 119 -1.99 -4.15 -19.41
CA PHE A 119 -2.57 -2.84 -19.74
C PHE A 119 -1.92 -1.64 -19.02
N ALA A 120 -1.23 -1.84 -17.90
CA ALA A 120 -0.65 -0.71 -17.17
C ALA A 120 0.59 -0.13 -17.85
N ASN A 121 0.98 1.06 -17.41
CA ASN A 121 2.29 1.62 -17.76
C ASN A 121 3.39 0.65 -17.31
N ARG A 122 4.44 0.48 -18.10
CA ARG A 122 5.52 -0.48 -17.79
C ARG A 122 6.24 -0.16 -16.47
N ASP A 123 6.18 1.10 -16.02
CA ASP A 123 6.77 1.57 -14.77
C ASP A 123 5.71 1.88 -13.68
N VAL A 124 4.53 1.25 -13.79
CA VAL A 124 3.43 1.36 -12.81
C VAL A 124 3.93 1.08 -11.39
N LYS A 125 3.40 1.81 -10.41
CA LYS A 125 3.62 1.56 -8.98
C LYS A 125 2.33 1.06 -8.34
N VAL A 126 2.40 -0.13 -7.78
CA VAL A 126 1.25 -0.86 -7.26
C VAL A 126 1.31 -0.88 -5.73
N LEU A 127 0.24 -0.45 -5.09
CA LEU A 127 0.06 -0.50 -3.65
C LEU A 127 -1.17 -1.34 -3.31
N VAL A 128 -0.94 -2.48 -2.68
CA VAL A 128 -1.98 -3.37 -2.20
C VAL A 128 -2.41 -2.98 -0.79
N VAL A 129 -3.70 -2.70 -0.64
CA VAL A 129 -4.33 -2.31 0.62
C VAL A 129 -5.34 -3.36 1.07
N GLY A 130 -6.00 -4.02 0.11
CA GLY A 130 -6.97 -5.07 0.39
C GLY A 130 -6.34 -6.28 1.09
N ASN A 131 -6.93 -6.69 2.21
CA ASN A 131 -6.39 -7.77 3.05
C ASN A 131 -6.65 -9.17 2.50
N PRO A 132 -5.75 -10.15 2.75
CA PRO A 132 -4.45 -10.03 3.44
C PRO A 132 -3.38 -9.38 2.54
N ALA A 133 -2.92 -8.17 2.88
CA ALA A 133 -2.26 -7.28 1.92
C ALA A 133 -0.90 -7.82 1.41
N ASN A 134 -0.10 -8.44 2.27
CA ASN A 134 1.20 -9.02 1.91
C ASN A 134 1.03 -10.16 0.90
N THR A 135 0.17 -11.13 1.22
CA THR A 135 -0.06 -12.29 0.37
C THR A 135 -0.78 -11.93 -0.93
N ASN A 136 -1.71 -10.97 -0.89
CA ASN A 136 -2.33 -10.41 -2.08
C ASN A 136 -1.32 -9.69 -3.00
N ALA A 137 -0.36 -8.96 -2.43
CA ALA A 137 0.73 -8.33 -3.19
C ALA A 137 1.63 -9.38 -3.86
N LEU A 138 1.96 -10.47 -3.14
CA LEU A 138 2.64 -11.61 -3.73
C LEU A 138 1.83 -12.15 -4.92
N ILE A 139 0.56 -12.50 -4.73
CA ILE A 139 -0.26 -13.07 -5.81
C ILE A 139 -0.34 -12.14 -7.04
N ALA A 140 -0.54 -10.85 -6.82
CA ALA A 140 -0.59 -9.87 -7.90
C ALA A 140 0.75 -9.78 -8.66
N SER A 141 1.88 -9.67 -7.96
CA SER A 141 3.20 -9.57 -8.59
C SER A 141 3.60 -10.85 -9.33
N ARG A 142 3.18 -12.01 -8.81
CA ARG A 142 3.41 -13.33 -9.42
C ARG A 142 2.68 -13.54 -10.74
N ASN A 143 1.58 -12.84 -10.94
CA ASN A 143 0.77 -12.87 -12.16
C ASN A 143 1.08 -11.70 -13.11
N ALA A 144 2.20 -10.99 -12.89
CA ALA A 144 2.65 -9.90 -13.74
C ALA A 144 4.10 -10.12 -14.24
N PRO A 145 4.34 -11.10 -15.12
CA PRO A 145 5.69 -11.51 -15.53
C PRO A 145 6.53 -10.42 -16.22
N ASP A 146 5.88 -9.43 -16.87
CA ASP A 146 6.55 -8.35 -17.59
C ASP A 146 6.79 -7.10 -16.73
N LEU A 147 6.35 -7.12 -15.47
CA LEU A 147 6.58 -6.06 -14.48
C LEU A 147 7.62 -6.51 -13.45
N SER A 148 8.44 -5.57 -12.97
CA SER A 148 9.36 -5.89 -11.89
C SER A 148 8.59 -6.18 -10.60
N PRO A 149 8.94 -7.21 -9.82
CA PRO A 149 8.31 -7.42 -8.51
C PRO A 149 8.50 -6.23 -7.54
N SER A 150 9.54 -5.41 -7.75
CA SER A 150 9.78 -4.18 -6.99
C SER A 150 8.78 -3.04 -7.27
N GLN A 151 7.93 -3.20 -8.29
CA GLN A 151 6.83 -2.29 -8.57
C GLN A 151 5.59 -2.56 -7.71
N PHE A 152 5.58 -3.66 -6.96
CA PHE A 152 4.49 -4.04 -6.08
C PHE A 152 4.90 -3.79 -4.63
N THR A 153 3.97 -3.29 -3.84
CA THR A 153 4.12 -3.05 -2.40
C THR A 153 2.80 -3.35 -1.70
N CYS A 154 2.82 -3.60 -0.39
CA CYS A 154 1.63 -3.63 0.44
C CYS A 154 1.69 -2.59 1.56
N LEU A 155 0.51 -2.21 2.07
CA LEU A 155 0.35 -1.13 3.03
C LEU A 155 0.61 -1.60 4.47
N THR A 156 1.76 -1.25 5.03
CA THR A 156 2.04 -1.28 6.49
C THR A 156 2.17 0.11 7.11
N ARG A 157 2.03 1.17 6.28
CA ARG A 157 2.12 2.56 6.74
C ARG A 157 1.05 2.94 7.76
N LEU A 158 -0.11 2.29 7.76
CA LEU A 158 -1.15 2.54 8.77
C LEU A 158 -0.66 2.11 10.16
N ASP A 159 -0.01 0.97 10.25
CA ASP A 159 0.56 0.47 11.50
C ASP A 159 1.71 1.36 11.98
N HIS A 160 2.56 1.81 11.05
CA HIS A 160 3.62 2.76 11.33
C HIS A 160 3.06 4.07 11.91
N ASN A 161 2.03 4.64 11.27
CA ASN A 161 1.38 5.86 11.74
C ASN A 161 0.69 5.66 13.11
N ARG A 162 0.09 4.48 13.36
CA ARG A 162 -0.50 4.13 14.66
C ARG A 162 0.56 4.03 15.76
N ALA A 163 1.66 3.34 15.50
CA ALA A 163 2.80 3.24 16.42
C ALA A 163 3.35 4.63 16.76
N LYS A 164 3.56 5.48 15.75
CA LYS A 164 4.00 6.87 15.91
C LYS A 164 3.04 7.70 16.77
N GLY A 165 1.73 7.59 16.52
CA GLY A 165 0.71 8.29 17.31
C GLY A 165 0.59 7.78 18.75
N ILE A 166 0.68 6.47 18.98
CA ILE A 166 0.62 5.88 20.32
C ILE A 166 1.84 6.30 21.15
N LEU A 167 3.04 6.25 20.56
CA LEU A 167 4.27 6.64 21.26
C LEU A 167 4.30 8.14 21.59
N ALA A 168 3.87 8.99 20.64
CA ALA A 168 3.74 10.43 20.87
C ALA A 168 2.79 10.73 22.05
N ASN A 169 1.60 10.12 22.06
CA ASN A 169 0.63 10.31 23.13
C ASN A 169 1.13 9.82 24.49
N HIS A 170 1.88 8.72 24.54
CA HIS A 170 2.41 8.19 25.79
C HIS A 170 3.54 9.07 26.36
N SER A 171 4.42 9.58 25.50
CA SER A 171 5.56 10.42 25.89
C SER A 171 5.21 11.90 26.08
N GLY A 172 4.01 12.34 25.69
CA GLY A 172 3.63 13.75 25.66
C GLY A 172 4.28 14.57 24.54
N ALA A 173 5.02 13.92 23.65
CA ALA A 173 5.64 14.54 22.48
C ALA A 173 4.63 14.69 21.32
N THR A 174 4.99 15.47 20.30
CA THR A 174 4.21 15.50 19.05
C THR A 174 4.68 14.41 18.10
N THR A 175 3.85 13.99 17.15
CA THR A 175 4.28 13.00 16.13
C THR A 175 5.45 13.50 15.28
N ARG A 176 5.70 14.82 15.20
CA ARG A 176 6.87 15.38 14.53
C ARG A 176 8.18 15.07 15.27
N ASP A 177 8.10 14.89 16.58
CA ASP A 177 9.26 14.63 17.43
C ASP A 177 9.62 13.14 17.51
N ILE A 178 8.82 12.29 16.87
CA ILE A 178 9.01 10.85 16.82
C ILE A 178 9.66 10.46 15.49
N GLY A 179 10.85 9.85 15.56
CA GLY A 179 11.58 9.35 14.39
C GLY A 179 11.94 7.87 14.54
N GLY A 180 12.33 7.22 13.44
CA GLY A 180 12.96 5.89 13.48
C GLY A 180 12.07 4.71 13.90
N ILE A 181 10.74 4.87 13.94
CA ILE A 181 9.82 3.75 14.17
C ILE A 181 9.81 2.84 12.94
N MET A 182 9.85 1.54 13.18
CA MET A 182 9.85 0.53 12.12
C MET A 182 8.74 -0.48 12.40
N ILE A 183 8.05 -0.90 11.34
CA ILE A 183 7.09 -2.01 11.40
C ILE A 183 7.68 -3.13 10.57
N TRP A 184 7.91 -4.27 11.19
CA TRP A 184 8.42 -5.46 10.53
C TRP A 184 7.29 -6.47 10.31
N GLY A 185 7.37 -7.22 9.22
CA GLY A 185 6.53 -8.41 9.01
C GLY A 185 5.25 -8.21 8.23
N ASN A 186 4.26 -9.02 8.58
CA ASN A 186 2.95 -9.07 7.95
C ASN A 186 2.08 -7.89 8.39
N HIS A 187 1.15 -7.42 7.56
CA HIS A 187 0.03 -6.58 8.00
C HIS A 187 -1.02 -7.44 8.73
N SER A 188 -0.67 -7.89 9.93
CA SER A 188 -1.49 -8.79 10.75
C SER A 188 -1.25 -8.56 12.25
N THR A 189 -1.76 -9.44 13.11
CA THR A 189 -1.47 -9.46 14.55
C THR A 189 -0.04 -9.91 14.89
N THR A 190 0.73 -10.44 13.94
CA THR A 190 2.13 -10.83 14.16
C THR A 190 3.12 -9.70 13.85
N GLN A 191 2.65 -8.58 13.28
CA GLN A 191 3.47 -7.41 12.99
C GLN A 191 4.30 -6.99 14.22
N TYR A 192 5.50 -6.50 13.98
CA TYR A 192 6.41 -6.06 15.04
C TYR A 192 6.70 -4.56 14.95
N PRO A 193 6.09 -3.73 15.82
CA PRO A 193 6.45 -2.32 15.94
C PRO A 193 7.72 -2.19 16.79
N ASP A 194 8.81 -1.82 16.14
CA ASP A 194 10.15 -1.75 16.71
C ASP A 194 10.49 -0.33 17.18
N LEU A 195 10.90 -0.23 18.44
CA LEU A 195 11.31 1.02 19.08
C LEU A 195 12.82 1.12 19.35
N HIS A 196 13.62 0.10 19.04
CA HIS A 196 15.05 0.10 19.39
C HIS A 196 15.86 1.17 18.64
N GLN A 197 15.43 1.53 17.43
CA GLN A 197 15.99 2.66 16.66
C GLN A 197 15.10 3.90 16.68
N ALA A 198 13.97 3.85 17.39
CA ALA A 198 13.06 4.97 17.47
C ALA A 198 13.65 6.07 18.36
N THR A 199 13.27 7.32 18.08
CA THR A 199 13.67 8.48 18.85
C THR A 199 12.46 9.31 19.27
N ILE A 200 12.59 10.00 20.40
CA ILE A 200 11.65 10.99 20.92
C ILE A 200 12.47 12.25 21.21
N ILE A 201 12.18 13.35 20.49
CA ILE A 201 12.90 14.63 20.60
C ILE A 201 14.42 14.41 20.42
N GLY A 202 14.79 13.57 19.45
CA GLY A 202 16.18 13.26 19.08
C GLY A 202 16.95 12.37 20.06
N LYS A 203 16.30 11.83 21.10
CA LYS A 203 16.90 10.86 22.04
C LYS A 203 16.29 9.47 21.85
N PRO A 204 17.00 8.37 22.18
CA PRO A 204 16.45 7.01 22.07
C PRO A 204 15.09 6.87 22.76
N ALA A 205 14.12 6.26 22.09
CA ALA A 205 12.77 6.13 22.62
C ALA A 205 12.72 5.30 23.92
N LEU A 206 13.60 4.29 24.02
CA LEU A 206 13.71 3.42 25.19
C LEU A 206 14.32 4.11 26.43
N ASP A 207 14.78 5.35 26.33
CA ASP A 207 15.12 6.18 27.49
C ASP A 207 13.87 6.78 28.16
N PHE A 208 12.74 6.83 27.44
CA PHE A 208 11.48 7.44 27.90
C PHE A 208 10.41 6.43 28.26
N VAL A 209 10.57 5.18 27.82
CA VAL A 209 9.60 4.10 28.04
C VAL A 209 10.32 2.88 28.58
N ASP A 210 9.73 2.20 29.55
CA ASP A 210 10.28 0.94 30.05
C ASP A 210 9.93 -0.25 29.13
N MET A 211 10.70 -1.33 29.27
CA MET A 211 10.57 -2.53 28.45
C MET A 211 9.27 -3.31 28.70
N ASP A 212 8.66 -3.21 29.88
CA ASP A 212 7.41 -3.91 30.18
C ASP A 212 6.24 -3.22 29.47
N TRP A 213 6.18 -1.88 29.51
CA TRP A 213 5.23 -1.10 28.72
C TRP A 213 5.40 -1.36 27.22
N TYR A 214 6.65 -1.36 26.73
CA TYR A 214 6.92 -1.64 25.32
C TYR A 214 6.40 -3.03 24.90
N ARG A 215 6.74 -4.08 25.67
CA ARG A 215 6.41 -5.47 25.36
C ARG A 215 4.93 -5.78 25.52
N ASP A 216 4.33 -5.37 26.64
CA ASP A 216 3.04 -5.87 27.10
C ASP A 216 1.88 -4.91 26.80
N GLU A 217 2.17 -3.63 26.53
CA GLU A 217 1.15 -2.64 26.21
C GLU A 217 1.28 -2.10 24.78
N PHE A 218 2.45 -1.55 24.42
CA PHE A 218 2.63 -0.86 23.14
C PHE A 218 2.45 -1.81 21.95
N ILE A 219 3.19 -2.92 21.91
CA ILE A 219 3.10 -3.90 20.81
C ILE A 219 1.64 -4.42 20.66
N PRO A 220 0.97 -4.94 21.71
CA PRO A 220 -0.41 -5.40 21.59
C PRO A 220 -1.39 -4.31 21.19
N LYS A 221 -1.20 -3.07 21.67
CA LYS A 221 -2.08 -1.93 21.35
C LYS A 221 -2.00 -1.55 19.88
N VAL A 222 -0.80 -1.54 19.29
CA VAL A 222 -0.64 -1.32 17.84
C VAL A 222 -1.33 -2.44 17.06
N GLN A 223 -1.03 -3.70 17.40
CA GLN A 223 -1.59 -4.90 16.74
C GLN A 223 -3.12 -4.96 16.79
N LYS A 224 -3.74 -4.51 17.90
CA LYS A 224 -5.19 -4.57 18.13
C LYS A 224 -5.93 -3.28 17.79
N ARG A 225 -5.23 -2.22 17.37
CA ARG A 225 -5.82 -0.88 17.17
C ARG A 225 -6.99 -0.86 16.18
N GLY A 226 -6.95 -1.70 15.15
CA GLY A 226 -8.07 -1.85 14.21
C GLY A 226 -9.35 -2.31 14.90
N GLY A 227 -9.24 -3.30 15.79
CA GLY A 227 -10.36 -3.81 16.58
C GLY A 227 -10.93 -2.79 17.56
N GLU A 228 -10.05 -2.04 18.25
CA GLU A 228 -10.47 -0.95 19.15
C GLU A 228 -11.28 0.12 18.41
N ILE A 229 -10.88 0.48 17.19
CA ILE A 229 -11.61 1.47 16.37
C ILE A 229 -12.98 0.93 15.93
N ILE A 230 -13.04 -0.34 15.52
CA ILE A 230 -14.32 -0.99 15.16
C ILE A 230 -15.26 -1.03 16.35
N GLN A 231 -14.75 -1.39 17.54
CA GLN A 231 -15.53 -1.40 18.77
C GLN A 231 -16.08 0.00 19.11
N ALA A 232 -15.28 1.05 18.94
CA ALA A 232 -15.67 2.42 19.27
C ALA A 232 -16.62 3.05 18.24
N ARG A 233 -16.44 2.78 16.94
CA ARG A 233 -17.17 3.46 15.85
C ARG A 233 -18.26 2.61 15.20
N GLY A 234 -18.27 1.30 15.43
CA GLY A 234 -19.07 0.33 14.67
C GLY A 234 -18.65 0.18 13.20
N GLN A 235 -17.51 0.79 12.81
CA GLN A 235 -17.04 0.85 11.42
C GLN A 235 -15.51 0.73 11.36
N SER A 236 -14.98 0.29 10.21
CA SER A 236 -13.55 0.17 9.99
C SER A 236 -12.85 1.56 9.98
N SER A 237 -11.53 1.54 10.14
CA SER A 237 -10.70 2.74 10.25
C SER A 237 -10.37 3.36 8.88
N ALA A 238 -11.41 3.63 8.07
CA ALA A 238 -11.30 4.03 6.66
C ALA A 238 -10.47 5.29 6.43
N ALA A 239 -10.76 6.38 7.16
CA ALA A 239 -10.05 7.66 6.99
C ALA A 239 -8.55 7.56 7.31
N SER A 240 -8.18 6.86 8.39
CA SER A 240 -6.76 6.65 8.73
C SER A 240 -6.06 5.72 7.73
N ALA A 241 -6.75 4.72 7.19
CA ALA A 241 -6.19 3.86 6.14
C ALA A 241 -5.95 4.66 4.84
N ALA A 242 -6.90 5.50 4.44
CA ALA A 242 -6.73 6.41 3.30
C ALA A 242 -5.55 7.37 3.51
N GLN A 243 -5.37 7.92 4.72
CA GLN A 243 -4.21 8.76 5.02
C GLN A 243 -2.89 7.98 4.90
N ALA A 244 -2.84 6.74 5.40
CA ALA A 244 -1.65 5.91 5.26
C ALA A 244 -1.31 5.58 3.80
N VAL A 245 -2.31 5.37 2.94
CA VAL A 245 -2.13 5.20 1.49
C VAL A 245 -1.51 6.46 0.89
N VAL A 246 -2.04 7.64 1.22
CA VAL A 246 -1.51 8.93 0.77
C VAL A 246 -0.06 9.10 1.22
N ASP A 247 0.23 8.84 2.49
CA ASP A 247 1.56 9.02 3.07
C ASP A 247 2.59 8.08 2.42
N GLN A 248 2.28 6.79 2.27
CA GLN A 248 3.18 5.81 1.64
C GLN A 248 3.44 6.17 0.17
N MET A 249 2.40 6.48 -0.60
CA MET A 249 2.56 6.84 -2.00
C MET A 249 3.30 8.17 -2.19
N ARG A 250 3.04 9.16 -1.32
CA ARG A 250 3.75 10.43 -1.34
C ARG A 250 5.23 10.21 -1.12
N ASP A 251 5.62 9.50 -0.08
CA ASP A 251 7.03 9.27 0.22
C ASP A 251 7.69 8.41 -0.86
N TRP A 252 7.00 7.41 -1.39
CA TRP A 252 7.54 6.61 -2.49
C TRP A 252 7.79 7.46 -3.73
N VAL A 253 6.87 8.36 -4.09
CA VAL A 253 6.96 9.17 -5.32
C VAL A 253 7.87 10.39 -5.17
N LEU A 254 7.79 11.10 -4.06
CA LEU A 254 8.50 12.36 -3.84
C LEU A 254 9.82 12.17 -3.07
N GLY A 255 10.01 11.01 -2.45
CA GLY A 255 11.12 10.72 -1.55
C GLY A 255 10.76 10.96 -0.08
N THR A 256 11.46 10.24 0.80
CA THR A 256 11.44 10.50 2.24
C THR A 256 12.32 11.70 2.58
N GLU A 257 11.94 12.47 3.59
CA GLU A 257 12.77 13.56 4.13
C GLU A 257 14.15 13.04 4.59
N PRO A 258 15.21 13.88 4.60
CA PRO A 258 16.54 13.47 5.03
C PRO A 258 16.52 12.85 6.43
N GLY A 259 16.98 11.60 6.53
CA GLY A 259 17.04 10.84 7.78
C GLY A 259 15.74 10.14 8.17
N GLU A 260 14.59 10.47 7.56
CA GLU A 260 13.32 9.79 7.85
C GLU A 260 13.36 8.35 7.32
N ILE A 261 12.81 7.44 8.12
CA ILE A 261 12.64 6.03 7.78
C ILE A 261 11.14 5.74 7.87
N ILE A 262 10.62 5.05 6.86
CA ILE A 262 9.22 4.63 6.83
C ILE A 262 9.14 3.11 6.72
N SER A 263 7.97 2.55 7.06
CA SER A 263 7.70 1.12 6.86
C SER A 263 6.98 0.90 5.55
N MET A 264 7.47 -0.01 4.72
CA MET A 264 6.79 -0.47 3.50
C MET A 264 6.85 -1.99 3.41
N GLY A 265 5.71 -2.61 3.11
CA GLY A 265 5.65 -4.01 2.72
C GLY A 265 6.16 -4.18 1.29
N ILE A 266 7.29 -4.84 1.14
CA ILE A 266 7.97 -5.03 -0.15
C ILE A 266 8.44 -6.47 -0.28
N LEU A 267 8.78 -6.89 -1.50
CA LEU A 267 9.35 -8.21 -1.70
C LEU A 267 10.73 -8.32 -1.02
N SER A 268 10.90 -9.35 -0.18
CA SER A 268 12.15 -9.61 0.53
C SER A 268 13.27 -10.00 -0.43
N ASP A 269 14.44 -9.38 -0.25
CA ASP A 269 15.69 -9.68 -0.96
C ASP A 269 16.65 -10.57 -0.15
N GLY A 270 16.25 -10.99 1.05
CA GLY A 270 17.10 -11.72 2.00
C GLY A 270 17.64 -10.85 3.15
N SER A 271 17.42 -9.54 3.11
CA SER A 271 17.83 -8.62 4.17
C SER A 271 17.35 -9.08 5.53
N TYR A 272 18.20 -8.92 6.55
CA TYR A 272 17.95 -9.34 7.93
C TYR A 272 17.70 -10.85 8.13
N GLY A 273 18.03 -11.68 7.13
CA GLY A 273 17.82 -13.12 7.18
C GLY A 273 16.36 -13.55 6.92
N ILE A 274 15.51 -12.62 6.47
CA ILE A 274 14.13 -12.92 6.09
C ILE A 274 14.13 -13.66 4.75
N ALA A 275 13.34 -14.72 4.64
CA ALA A 275 13.17 -15.54 3.46
C ALA A 275 12.85 -14.67 2.23
N LYS A 276 13.44 -15.04 1.09
CA LYS A 276 13.15 -14.39 -0.19
C LYS A 276 11.80 -14.87 -0.74
N GLY A 277 11.24 -14.10 -1.67
CA GLY A 277 10.01 -14.50 -2.34
C GLY A 277 8.74 -14.36 -1.49
N VAL A 278 8.78 -13.57 -0.41
CA VAL A 278 7.62 -13.15 0.39
C VAL A 278 7.59 -11.63 0.51
N PHE A 279 6.38 -11.07 0.58
CA PHE A 279 6.20 -9.66 0.88
C PHE A 279 6.26 -9.44 2.39
N TYR A 280 7.22 -8.63 2.83
CA TYR A 280 7.52 -8.40 4.23
C TYR A 280 7.73 -6.90 4.45
N SER A 281 7.25 -6.37 5.58
CA SER A 281 7.46 -4.97 5.92
C SER A 281 8.89 -4.72 6.40
N PHE A 282 9.58 -3.80 5.75
CA PHE A 282 10.93 -3.38 6.11
C PHE A 282 10.98 -1.88 6.39
N PRO A 283 11.96 -1.42 7.18
CA PRO A 283 12.36 -0.02 7.19
C PRO A 283 12.98 0.34 5.83
N VAL A 284 12.45 1.37 5.19
CA VAL A 284 12.94 1.84 3.90
C VAL A 284 13.14 3.35 3.88
N ARG A 285 14.00 3.78 2.96
CA ARG A 285 14.05 5.17 2.48
C ARG A 285 13.58 5.21 1.04
N CYS A 286 12.85 6.25 0.69
CA CYS A 286 12.39 6.46 -0.67
C CYS A 286 13.13 7.60 -1.32
N ASN A 287 13.39 7.48 -2.61
CA ASN A 287 14.02 8.50 -3.42
C ASN A 287 13.42 8.49 -4.82
N TYR A 288 12.51 9.44 -5.07
CA TYR A 288 11.86 9.68 -6.37
C TYR A 288 11.43 8.42 -7.11
N GLY A 289 10.46 7.70 -6.57
CA GLY A 289 9.88 6.50 -7.18
C GLY A 289 10.66 5.21 -6.94
N ARG A 290 11.78 5.27 -6.22
CA ARG A 290 12.56 4.10 -5.75
C ARG A 290 12.52 4.02 -4.24
N TYR A 291 12.72 2.81 -3.71
CA TYR A 291 12.91 2.58 -2.30
C TYR A 291 14.16 1.72 -2.07
N GLN A 292 14.72 1.80 -0.88
CA GLN A 292 15.85 0.98 -0.44
C GLN A 292 15.63 0.56 1.01
N ILE A 293 15.82 -0.73 1.29
CA ILE A 293 15.86 -1.24 2.66
C ILE A 293 17.00 -0.55 3.40
N VAL A 294 16.70 0.04 4.55
CA VAL A 294 17.73 0.55 5.46
C VAL A 294 18.52 -0.66 5.97
N GLN A 295 19.82 -0.66 5.75
CA GLN A 295 20.74 -1.73 6.16
C GLN A 295 21.37 -1.42 7.52
N ASP A 296 22.10 -2.39 8.08
CA ASP A 296 22.92 -2.24 9.28
C ASP A 296 22.15 -1.86 10.56
N ILE A 297 20.85 -2.22 10.65
CA ILE A 297 20.09 -2.13 11.89
C ILE A 297 20.46 -3.29 12.80
N ASP A 298 20.82 -3.00 14.06
CA ASP A 298 21.09 -4.02 15.05
C ASP A 298 19.78 -4.73 15.47
N VAL A 299 19.77 -6.06 15.37
CA VAL A 299 18.61 -6.91 15.68
C VAL A 299 18.96 -7.82 16.85
N ASN A 300 18.56 -7.38 18.05
CA ASN A 300 18.72 -8.14 19.28
C ASN A 300 17.83 -9.40 19.30
N GLU A 301 18.03 -10.25 20.32
CA GLU A 301 17.32 -11.53 20.43
C GLU A 301 15.79 -11.39 20.48
N PHE A 302 15.28 -10.44 21.26
CA PHE A 302 13.85 -10.15 21.35
C PHE A 302 13.26 -9.79 19.99
N SER A 303 13.92 -8.89 19.27
CA SER A 303 13.51 -8.44 17.93
C SER A 303 13.57 -9.60 16.93
N ARG A 304 14.65 -10.40 16.97
CA ARG A 304 14.83 -11.57 16.09
C ARG A 304 13.69 -12.56 16.22
N GLN A 305 13.26 -12.88 17.44
CA GLN A 305 12.13 -13.78 17.67
C GLN A 305 10.82 -13.22 17.09
N ARG A 306 10.60 -11.91 17.19
CA ARG A 306 9.41 -11.25 16.62
C ARG A 306 9.44 -11.21 15.09
N LEU A 307 10.60 -10.92 14.50
CA LEU A 307 10.81 -10.94 13.05
C LEU A 307 10.47 -12.33 12.48
N GLN A 308 11.02 -13.39 13.10
CA GLN A 308 10.80 -14.78 12.71
C GLN A 308 9.35 -15.24 12.89
N ALA A 309 8.68 -14.82 13.97
CA ALA A 309 7.27 -15.17 14.17
C ALA A 309 6.36 -14.60 13.07
N SER A 310 6.62 -13.36 12.63
CA SER A 310 5.85 -12.74 11.55
C SER A 310 6.22 -13.29 10.17
N GLU A 311 7.49 -13.62 9.95
CA GLU A 311 7.96 -14.32 8.76
C GLU A 311 7.29 -15.70 8.63
N GLN A 312 7.24 -16.47 9.72
CA GLN A 312 6.64 -17.80 9.72
C GLN A 312 5.16 -17.77 9.32
N GLU A 313 4.39 -16.78 9.81
CA GLU A 313 3.00 -16.59 9.37
C GLU A 313 2.91 -16.33 7.86
N LEU A 314 3.80 -15.50 7.30
CA LEU A 314 3.81 -15.22 5.85
C LEU A 314 4.18 -16.46 5.03
N LEU A 315 5.10 -17.29 5.52
CA LEU A 315 5.47 -18.55 4.87
C LEU A 315 4.32 -19.56 4.89
N GLU A 316 3.56 -19.61 5.99
CA GLU A 316 2.35 -20.43 6.11
C GLU A 316 1.25 -19.94 5.15
N GLU A 317 1.00 -18.62 5.08
CA GLU A 317 0.07 -18.06 4.09
C GLU A 317 0.49 -18.37 2.66
N LYS A 318 1.78 -18.19 2.34
CA LYS A 318 2.34 -18.54 1.03
C LYS A 318 2.11 -20.01 0.71
N ALA A 319 2.38 -20.93 1.65
CA ALA A 319 2.21 -22.36 1.44
C ALA A 319 0.77 -22.75 1.08
N VAL A 320 -0.24 -22.06 1.63
CA VAL A 320 -1.66 -22.28 1.30
C VAL A 320 -1.96 -21.96 -0.17
N ILE A 321 -1.35 -20.91 -0.72
CA ILE A 321 -1.62 -20.41 -2.08
C ILE A 321 -0.55 -20.79 -3.10
N GLU A 322 0.52 -21.49 -2.70
CA GLU A 322 1.67 -21.83 -3.56
C GLU A 322 1.25 -22.51 -4.87
N HIS A 323 0.28 -23.42 -4.79
CA HIS A 323 -0.26 -24.15 -5.93
C HIS A 323 -1.01 -23.26 -6.95
N LEU A 324 -1.36 -22.03 -6.58
CA LEU A 324 -2.01 -21.02 -7.42
C LEU A 324 -1.01 -20.04 -8.03
N LEU A 325 0.26 -20.05 -7.60
CA LEU A 325 1.26 -19.11 -8.11
C LEU A 325 1.89 -19.63 -9.42
N PRO A 326 2.02 -18.79 -10.45
CA PRO A 326 2.73 -19.16 -11.68
C PRO A 326 4.19 -19.56 -11.41
N LYS A 327 4.66 -20.65 -12.01
CA LYS A 327 6.06 -21.12 -11.86
C LYS A 327 7.07 -20.22 -12.57
N GLU A 328 6.67 -19.62 -13.68
CA GLU A 328 7.51 -18.78 -14.54
C GLU A 328 8.08 -17.54 -13.84
N THR A 329 7.37 -17.01 -12.84
CA THR A 329 7.82 -15.85 -12.08
C THR A 329 8.66 -16.21 -10.85
N GLU A 330 8.88 -17.50 -10.50
CA GLU A 330 9.60 -17.94 -9.28
C GLU A 330 10.97 -17.32 -9.19
N HIS A 331 11.71 -17.43 -10.27
CA HIS A 331 13.08 -16.95 -10.32
C HIS A 331 13.19 -15.45 -10.04
N SER A 332 12.31 -14.61 -10.62
CA SER A 332 12.37 -13.14 -10.43
C SER A 332 12.02 -12.70 -9.03
N HIS A 333 11.24 -13.50 -8.30
CA HIS A 333 10.87 -13.21 -6.91
C HIS A 333 11.88 -13.74 -5.88
N GLN A 334 12.67 -14.74 -6.26
CA GLN A 334 13.80 -15.23 -5.46
C GLN A 334 15.09 -14.43 -5.69
N ASN A 335 15.21 -13.80 -6.86
CA ASN A 335 16.39 -13.05 -7.28
C ASN A 335 15.99 -11.69 -7.82
N LEU A 336 15.61 -10.79 -6.91
CA LEU A 336 15.32 -9.40 -7.23
C LEU A 336 16.51 -8.77 -7.94
N SER A 337 16.36 -8.49 -9.23
CA SER A 337 17.25 -7.56 -9.93
C SER A 337 16.84 -6.14 -9.54
N ILE A 338 17.83 -5.29 -9.23
CA ILE A 338 17.58 -3.87 -9.01
C ILE A 338 16.94 -3.32 -10.28
N CYS A 339 15.72 -2.79 -10.17
CA CYS A 339 15.06 -2.16 -11.31
C CYS A 339 15.87 -0.91 -11.70
N LEU A 340 16.65 -1.01 -12.78
CA LEU A 340 17.45 0.08 -13.33
C LEU A 340 16.60 1.16 -14.02
N ARG A 341 15.28 0.94 -14.15
CA ARG A 341 14.40 1.94 -14.75
C ARG A 341 14.32 3.15 -13.83
N SER A 342 14.52 4.31 -14.44
CA SER A 342 15.07 5.54 -13.85
C SER A 342 14.36 6.15 -12.63
N GLY A 343 13.33 5.53 -12.05
CA GLY A 343 12.45 6.13 -11.05
C GLY A 343 11.58 7.26 -11.61
N VAL A 344 11.92 7.78 -12.79
CA VAL A 344 11.14 8.77 -13.53
C VAL A 344 9.91 8.08 -14.11
N THR A 345 8.74 8.48 -13.64
CA THR A 345 7.46 8.14 -14.27
C THR A 345 7.52 8.58 -15.74
N LEU A 346 7.60 7.61 -16.67
CA LEU A 346 7.50 7.89 -18.10
C LEU A 346 6.08 8.37 -18.39
N TYR A 347 5.92 9.69 -18.58
CA TYR A 347 4.65 10.28 -18.96
C TYR A 347 4.27 9.76 -20.35
N ALA A 348 3.10 9.14 -20.44
CA ALA A 348 2.62 8.44 -21.63
C ALA A 348 2.93 9.14 -22.97
N ASP A 349 3.53 8.33 -23.83
CA ASP A 349 3.60 8.18 -25.28
C ASP A 349 2.35 8.59 -26.10
N ASP A 350 1.81 9.78 -25.86
CA ASP A 350 0.70 10.39 -26.62
C ASP A 350 -0.64 9.62 -26.57
N ALA A 351 -0.76 8.60 -25.69
CA ALA A 351 -2.00 7.88 -25.41
C ALA A 351 -2.96 8.70 -24.50
N GLY A 352 -3.55 9.75 -25.07
CA GLY A 352 -4.79 10.33 -24.56
C GLY A 352 -5.91 9.28 -24.56
N PRO A 353 -7.01 9.46 -23.79
CA PRO A 353 -8.16 8.58 -23.91
C PRO A 353 -8.69 8.59 -25.36
N ASP A 354 -8.86 7.40 -25.94
CA ASP A 354 -9.38 7.23 -27.30
C ASP A 354 -10.78 7.88 -27.43
N ALA A 355 -11.03 8.55 -28.55
CA ALA A 355 -12.24 9.38 -28.76
C ALA A 355 -13.57 8.58 -28.73
N THR A 356 -13.51 7.25 -28.71
CA THR A 356 -14.65 6.32 -28.77
C THR A 356 -14.97 5.66 -27.42
N SER A 357 -14.44 6.19 -26.31
CA SER A 357 -14.69 5.65 -24.98
C SER A 357 -16.17 5.70 -24.54
N ASN A 358 -16.69 4.57 -24.05
CA ASN A 358 -18.05 4.43 -23.47
C ASN A 358 -18.23 5.09 -22.08
N PHE A 359 -17.32 5.98 -21.65
CA PHE A 359 -17.30 6.53 -20.29
C PHE A 359 -17.86 7.96 -20.25
N LEU A 360 -18.28 8.40 -19.05
CA LEU A 360 -18.60 9.79 -18.76
C LEU A 360 -17.34 10.65 -18.99
N SER A 361 -17.25 11.31 -20.16
CA SER A 361 -16.19 12.27 -20.43
C SER A 361 -16.58 13.63 -19.86
N THR A 362 -15.71 14.22 -19.03
CA THR A 362 -15.89 15.63 -18.66
C THR A 362 -15.45 16.45 -19.85
N HIS A 363 -16.39 17.13 -20.51
CA HIS A 363 -16.12 18.04 -21.63
C HIS A 363 -15.40 19.30 -21.11
N ARG A 364 -14.13 19.17 -20.70
CA ARG A 364 -13.24 20.33 -20.61
C ARG A 364 -12.91 20.73 -22.04
N VAL A 365 -13.60 21.76 -22.52
CA VAL A 365 -13.16 22.51 -23.70
C VAL A 365 -11.78 23.08 -23.32
N MET A 366 -10.73 22.62 -24.01
CA MET A 366 -9.37 23.14 -23.81
C MET A 366 -9.27 24.61 -24.17
#